data_AF-A0A7S3E0B3-F1
#
_entry.id   AF-A0A7S3E0B3-F1
#
_cell.length_a   1.000
_cell.length_b   1.000
_cell.length_c   1.000
_cell.angle_alpha   90.00
_cell.angle_beta   90.00
_cell.angle_gamma   90.00
#
_symmetry.space_group_name_H-M   'P 1'
#
loop_
_entity.id
_entity.type
_entity.pdbx_description
1 polymer ?
#
loop_
_entity_poly.entity_id
_entity_poly.type
_entity_poly.pdbx_seq_one_letter_code
_entity_poly.pdbx_strand_id
1 'polypeptide(L)'
;AGGGSKHDLSKVDPLTRVLSTCGDVVMAVSAEMHREIIDLVPSYDRVEDQVLSLLRMDPAVRQDDLIWSHDNEYNLVVSPEEHRTLVRGAAAHLKLTERMANVSLNLEVDEQRTDVDVLRGGRNFKSKSTRY
;
A
#
# COMPACT_ATOMS: atom_id res chain seq x y z
N ALA A 1 18.02 -35.29 24.49
CA ALA A 1 16.70 -34.96 23.94
C ALA A 1 16.89 -33.88 22.89
N GLY A 2 16.95 -34.28 21.62
CA GLY A 2 16.97 -33.37 20.49
C GLY A 2 15.56 -32.93 20.12
N GLY A 3 15.45 -31.78 19.48
CA GLY A 3 14.19 -31.27 18.96
C GLY A 3 14.27 -29.81 18.55
N GLY A 4 15.35 -29.42 17.87
CA GLY A 4 15.39 -28.12 17.19
C GLY A 4 14.40 -28.17 16.04
N SER A 5 13.22 -27.58 16.25
CA SER A 5 12.31 -27.25 15.16
C SER A 5 13.07 -26.39 14.17
N LYS A 6 13.50 -27.01 13.07
CA LYS A 6 13.89 -26.29 11.86
C LYS A 6 12.62 -25.66 11.33
N HIS A 7 12.28 -24.48 11.84
CA HIS A 7 11.27 -23.65 11.21
C HIS A 7 11.74 -23.40 9.79
N ASP A 8 10.92 -23.79 8.82
CA ASP A 8 11.16 -23.54 7.42
C ASP A 8 11.01 -22.03 7.16
N LEU A 9 12.10 -21.30 7.35
CA LEU A 9 12.16 -19.84 7.18
C LEU A 9 11.93 -19.40 5.73
N SER A 10 11.84 -20.34 4.77
CA SER A 10 11.46 -20.04 3.38
C SER A 10 9.97 -19.66 3.24
N LYS A 11 9.14 -19.95 4.25
CA LYS A 11 7.71 -19.61 4.29
C LYS A 11 7.40 -18.41 5.19
N VAL A 12 8.40 -17.87 5.87
CA VAL A 12 8.23 -16.70 6.74
C VAL A 12 8.36 -15.45 5.89
N ASP A 13 7.35 -14.60 5.97
CA ASP A 13 7.35 -13.31 5.31
C ASP A 13 8.67 -12.54 5.59
N PRO A 14 9.34 -11.99 4.55
CA PRO A 14 10.64 -11.35 4.69
C PRO A 14 10.68 -10.24 5.74
N LEU A 15 9.61 -9.42 5.87
CA LEU A 15 9.55 -8.35 6.87
C LEU A 15 9.50 -8.93 8.28
N THR A 16 8.69 -9.97 8.49
CA THR A 16 8.60 -10.67 9.78
C THR A 16 9.96 -11.25 10.19
N ARG A 17 10.74 -11.74 9.22
CA ARG A 17 12.10 -12.24 9.46
C ARG A 17 13.09 -11.12 9.81
N VAL A 18 13.00 -9.97 9.15
CA VAL A 18 13.85 -8.80 9.47
C VAL A 18 13.49 -8.25 10.85
N LEU A 19 12.21 -8.09 11.17
CA LEU A 19 11.79 -7.58 12.47
C LEU A 19 12.16 -8.53 13.62
N SER A 20 12.03 -9.84 13.43
CA SER A 20 12.43 -10.82 14.44
C SER A 20 13.94 -10.91 14.67
N THR A 21 14.75 -10.51 13.69
CA THR A 21 16.23 -10.59 13.78
C THR A 21 16.87 -9.23 14.10
N CYS A 22 16.27 -8.14 13.65
CA CYS A 22 16.84 -6.79 13.64
C CYS A 22 15.87 -5.73 14.19
N GLY A 23 14.74 -6.11 14.81
CA GLY A 23 13.77 -5.17 15.36
C GLY A 23 14.40 -4.18 16.37
N ASP A 24 15.33 -4.67 17.20
CA ASP A 24 16.07 -3.82 18.15
C ASP A 24 16.93 -2.76 17.45
N VAL A 25 17.44 -3.06 16.25
CA VAL A 25 18.20 -2.10 15.44
C VAL A 25 17.29 -1.04 14.87
N VAL A 26 16.11 -1.42 14.34
CA VAL A 26 15.12 -0.46 13.84
C VAL A 26 14.66 0.48 14.95
N MET A 27 14.42 -0.06 16.16
CA MET A 27 14.08 0.74 17.33
C MET A 27 15.21 1.67 17.78
N ALA A 28 16.46 1.21 17.73
CA ALA A 28 17.63 2.03 18.05
C ALA A 28 17.80 3.19 17.05
N VAL A 29 17.67 2.93 15.75
CA VAL A 29 17.72 3.96 14.70
C VAL A 29 16.58 4.97 14.87
N SER A 30 15.36 4.51 15.16
CA SER A 30 14.24 5.42 15.45
C SER A 30 14.55 6.31 16.66
N ALA A 31 15.12 5.76 17.74
CA ALA A 31 15.49 6.54 18.91
C ALA A 31 16.58 7.59 18.62
N GLU A 32 17.55 7.28 17.76
CA GLU A 32 18.59 8.20 17.29
C GLU A 32 18.02 9.31 16.40
N MET A 33 17.04 8.97 15.57
CA MET A 33 16.30 9.90 14.69
C MET A 33 15.14 10.60 15.42
N HIS A 34 15.30 10.93 16.72
CA HIS A 34 14.30 11.64 17.52
C HIS A 34 12.90 11.00 17.56
N ARG A 35 12.82 9.66 17.49
CA ARG A 35 11.58 8.86 17.44
C ARG A 35 10.79 9.05 16.15
N GLU A 36 11.47 9.30 15.03
CA GLU A 36 10.85 9.21 13.72
C GLU A 36 10.28 7.81 13.47
N ILE A 37 9.17 7.77 12.75
CA ILE A 37 8.51 6.54 12.32
C ILE A 37 9.33 5.96 11.17
N ILE A 38 9.82 4.73 11.34
CA ILE A 38 10.61 4.02 10.34
C ILE A 38 9.77 2.87 9.79
N ASP A 39 9.43 2.98 8.51
CA ASP A 39 8.69 1.95 7.81
C ASP A 39 9.62 1.07 6.99
N LEU A 40 9.54 -0.24 7.22
CA LEU A 40 10.27 -1.23 6.43
C LEU A 40 9.41 -1.65 5.25
N VAL A 41 9.90 -1.41 4.04
CA VAL A 41 9.21 -1.77 2.80
C VAL A 41 10.04 -2.81 2.06
N PRO A 42 9.44 -3.94 1.62
CA PRO A 42 10.15 -4.91 0.81
C PRO A 42 10.56 -4.29 -0.52
N SER A 43 11.67 -4.78 -1.07
CA SER A 43 12.07 -4.46 -2.44
C SER A 43 11.38 -5.42 -3.40
N TYR A 44 10.86 -4.88 -4.50
CA TYR A 44 10.20 -5.63 -5.56
C TYR A 44 10.90 -5.42 -6.91
N ASP A 45 10.96 -6.48 -7.72
CA ASP A 45 11.52 -6.40 -9.09
C ASP A 45 10.62 -5.58 -10.02
N ARG A 46 9.31 -5.56 -9.74
CA ARG A 46 8.32 -4.79 -10.49
C ARG A 46 8.03 -3.49 -9.78
N VAL A 47 8.13 -2.38 -10.53
CA VAL A 47 7.87 -1.04 -10.01
C VAL A 47 6.43 -0.90 -9.51
N GLU A 48 5.45 -1.51 -10.18
CA GLU A 48 4.05 -1.52 -9.71
C GLU A 48 3.93 -2.10 -8.30
N ASP A 49 4.55 -3.24 -8.06
CA ASP A 49 4.48 -3.94 -6.78
C ASP A 49 5.22 -3.13 -5.69
N GLN A 50 6.31 -2.44 -6.06
CA GLN A 50 7.02 -1.51 -5.19
C GLN A 50 6.15 -0.31 -4.79
N VAL A 51 5.50 0.34 -5.76
CA VAL A 51 4.62 1.49 -5.54
C VAL A 51 3.43 1.08 -4.67
N LEU A 52 2.78 -0.03 -4.99
CA LEU A 52 1.68 -0.55 -4.18
C LEU A 52 2.12 -0.90 -2.76
N SER A 53 3.31 -1.49 -2.59
CA SER A 53 3.83 -1.80 -1.26
C SER A 53 4.15 -0.56 -0.44
N LEU A 54 4.59 0.52 -1.09
CA LEU A 54 4.82 1.81 -0.43
C LEU A 54 3.48 2.44 -0.02
N LEU A 55 2.46 2.41 -0.89
CA LEU A 55 1.16 3.02 -0.62
C LEU A 55 0.28 2.23 0.36
N ARG A 56 0.58 0.95 0.61
CA ARG A 56 -0.20 0.01 1.45
C ARG A 56 -0.41 0.44 2.91
N MET A 57 0.34 1.44 3.39
CA MET A 57 0.22 1.97 4.75
C MET A 57 -0.94 2.97 4.89
N ASP A 58 -1.52 3.44 3.79
CA ASP A 58 -2.68 4.32 3.80
C ASP A 58 -3.95 3.56 3.35
N PRO A 59 -4.96 3.38 4.23
CA PRO A 59 -6.17 2.62 3.90
C PRO A 59 -7.01 3.24 2.78
N ALA A 60 -6.71 4.50 2.39
CA ALA A 60 -7.36 5.18 1.29
C ALA A 60 -6.87 4.75 -0.11
N VAL A 61 -5.83 3.90 -0.19
CA VAL A 61 -5.27 3.43 -1.46
C VAL A 61 -5.53 1.95 -1.65
N ARG A 62 -6.34 1.59 -2.66
CA ARG A 62 -6.64 0.20 -3.03
C ARG A 62 -5.78 -0.20 -4.22
N GLN A 63 -5.52 -1.49 -4.32
CA GLN A 63 -4.65 -2.04 -5.37
C GLN A 63 -5.18 -1.78 -6.78
N ASP A 64 -6.50 -1.70 -6.94
CA ASP A 64 -7.17 -1.45 -8.23
C ASP A 64 -7.13 0.03 -8.64
N ASP A 65 -6.63 0.91 -7.77
CA ASP A 65 -6.62 2.36 -7.99
C ASP A 65 -5.38 2.80 -8.79
N LEU A 66 -4.35 1.96 -8.87
CA LEU A 66 -3.11 2.29 -9.58
C LEU A 66 -3.21 1.90 -11.06
N ILE A 67 -3.31 2.90 -11.92
CA ILE A 67 -3.36 2.75 -13.36
C ILE A 67 -2.02 3.22 -13.95
N TRP A 68 -1.33 2.33 -14.64
CA TRP A 68 -0.13 2.72 -15.39
C TRP A 68 -0.54 3.58 -16.60
N SER A 69 0.12 4.74 -16.74
CA SER A 69 -0.18 5.70 -17.81
C SER A 69 0.88 5.64 -18.91
N HIS A 70 2.15 5.96 -18.62
CA HIS A 70 3.33 5.82 -19.49
C HIS A 70 4.62 6.20 -18.72
N ASP A 71 5.83 5.88 -19.21
CA ASP A 71 7.13 6.43 -18.74
C ASP A 71 7.30 6.70 -17.22
N ASN A 72 7.31 5.66 -16.38
CA ASN A 72 7.42 5.78 -14.90
C ASN A 72 6.37 6.72 -14.26
N GLU A 73 5.30 7.06 -14.97
CA GLU A 73 4.15 7.80 -14.47
C GLU A 73 2.97 6.85 -14.22
N TYR A 74 2.41 6.96 -13.01
CA TYR A 74 1.26 6.18 -12.59
C TYR A 74 0.16 7.12 -12.13
N ASN A 75 -1.06 6.85 -12.59
CA ASN A 75 -2.25 7.54 -12.15
C ASN A 75 -2.87 6.76 -11.00
N LEU A 76 -3.06 7.43 -9.87
CA LEU A 76 -3.76 6.89 -8.72
C LEU A 76 -5.20 7.41 -8.73
N VAL A 77 -6.13 6.57 -9.15
CA VAL A 77 -7.55 6.89 -9.32
C VAL A 77 -8.32 6.54 -8.06
N VAL A 78 -8.69 7.57 -7.30
CA VAL A 78 -9.34 7.41 -5.98
C VAL A 78 -10.70 8.10 -5.95
N SER A 79 -11.55 7.72 -5.00
CA SER A 79 -12.81 8.42 -4.76
C SER A 79 -12.57 9.83 -4.21
N PRO A 80 -13.56 10.75 -4.30
CA PRO A 80 -13.44 12.10 -3.74
C PRO A 80 -13.14 12.14 -2.23
N GLU A 81 -13.59 11.13 -1.48
CA GLU A 81 -13.35 11.03 -0.03
C GLU A 81 -11.91 10.58 0.28
N GLU A 82 -11.43 9.57 -0.45
CA GLU A 82 -10.03 9.10 -0.39
C GLU A 82 -9.07 10.21 -0.83
N HIS A 83 -9.39 10.93 -1.91
CA HIS A 83 -8.62 12.09 -2.36
C HIS A 83 -8.47 13.15 -1.27
N ARG A 84 -9.56 13.51 -0.58
CA ARG A 84 -9.50 14.49 0.53
C ARG A 84 -8.62 14.01 1.68
N THR A 85 -8.63 12.71 1.95
CA THR A 85 -7.82 12.08 2.99
C THR A 85 -6.35 12.10 2.61
N LEU A 86 -6.02 11.71 1.38
CA LEU A 86 -4.67 11.68 0.85
C LEU A 86 -4.04 13.07 0.76
N VAL A 87 -4.78 14.07 0.28
CA VAL A 87 -4.28 15.45 0.17
C VAL A 87 -4.02 16.08 1.55
N ARG A 88 -4.86 15.78 2.55
CA ARG A 88 -4.76 16.40 3.89
C ARG A 88 -3.81 15.65 4.82
N GLY A 89 -3.72 14.33 4.72
CA GLY A 89 -3.00 13.48 5.67
C GLY A 89 -1.79 12.75 5.08
N ALA A 90 -1.77 12.51 3.77
CA ALA A 90 -0.82 11.59 3.14
C ALA A 90 0.08 12.24 2.06
N ALA A 91 0.03 13.56 1.88
CA ALA A 91 0.81 14.24 0.84
C ALA A 91 2.33 14.02 0.99
N ALA A 92 2.84 13.92 2.22
CA ALA A 92 4.23 13.58 2.48
C ALA A 92 4.55 12.13 2.09
N HIS A 93 3.60 11.22 2.30
CA HIS A 93 3.73 9.80 2.01
C HIS A 93 3.70 9.51 0.50
N LEU A 94 2.83 10.20 -0.26
CA LEU A 94 2.82 10.15 -1.73
C LEU A 94 4.17 10.60 -2.29
N LYS A 95 4.71 11.73 -1.82
CA LYS A 95 6.03 12.23 -2.25
C LYS A 95 7.18 11.31 -1.86
N LEU A 96 7.11 10.67 -0.70
CA LEU A 96 8.10 9.68 -0.30
C LEU A 96 8.05 8.47 -1.24
N THR A 97 6.85 8.02 -1.60
CA THR A 97 6.63 6.92 -2.55
C THR A 97 7.23 7.22 -3.92
N GLU A 98 6.95 8.41 -4.49
CA GLU A 98 7.54 8.87 -5.76
C GLU A 98 9.06 8.79 -5.74
N ARG A 99 9.68 9.30 -4.66
CA ARG A 99 11.14 9.31 -4.51
C ARG A 99 11.73 7.92 -4.34
N MET A 100 11.07 7.04 -3.58
CA MET A 100 11.56 5.69 -3.31
C MET A 100 11.42 4.77 -4.51
N ALA A 101 10.31 4.86 -5.25
CA ALA A 101 10.09 4.05 -6.45
C ALA A 101 10.67 4.69 -7.73
N ASN A 102 11.14 5.94 -7.66
CA ASN A 102 11.61 6.72 -8.80
C ASN A 102 10.55 6.85 -9.91
N VAL A 103 9.34 7.23 -9.50
CA VAL A 103 8.14 7.38 -10.35
C VAL A 103 7.47 8.73 -10.12
N SER A 104 6.62 9.14 -11.05
CA SER A 104 5.68 10.25 -10.87
C SER A 104 4.28 9.70 -10.54
N LEU A 105 3.63 10.21 -9.50
CA LEU A 105 2.27 9.81 -9.12
C LEU A 105 1.29 10.96 -9.40
N ASN A 106 0.39 10.74 -10.36
CA ASN A 106 -0.69 11.66 -10.64
C ASN A 106 -1.94 11.21 -9.89
N LEU A 107 -2.45 12.04 -8.98
CA LEU A 107 -3.68 11.73 -8.27
C LEU A 107 -4.88 12.17 -9.11
N GLU A 108 -5.71 11.22 -9.53
CA GLU A 108 -6.93 11.46 -10.28
C GLU A 108 -8.16 11.11 -9.44
N VAL A 109 -9.20 11.93 -9.53
CA VAL A 109 -10.45 11.70 -8.81
C VAL A 109 -11.46 11.09 -9.76
N ASP A 110 -11.95 9.90 -9.42
CA ASP A 110 -13.10 9.32 -10.09
C ASP A 110 -14.40 9.77 -9.40
N GLU A 111 -15.02 10.81 -9.95
CA GLU A 111 -16.30 11.33 -9.44
C GLU A 111 -17.46 10.32 -9.59
N GLN A 112 -17.35 9.34 -10.50
CA GLN A 112 -18.36 8.30 -10.69
C GLN A 112 -18.25 7.17 -9.66
N ARG A 113 -17.12 7.08 -8.95
CA ARG A 113 -16.91 6.16 -7.83
C ARG A 113 -17.45 6.75 -6.54
N THR A 114 -18.75 7.02 -6.53
CA THR A 114 -19.52 7.30 -5.32
C THR A 114 -20.63 6.23 -5.22
N ASP A 115 -20.79 5.64 -4.03
CA ASP A 115 -21.95 4.80 -3.64
C ASP A 115 -22.02 3.30 -4.05
N VAL A 116 -20.91 2.56 -4.15
CA VAL A 116 -20.98 1.09 -4.42
C VAL A 116 -20.38 0.17 -3.33
N ASP A 117 -19.43 0.61 -2.50
CA ASP A 117 -18.74 -0.31 -1.56
C ASP A 117 -19.30 -0.39 -0.13
N VAL A 118 -20.27 0.46 0.25
CA VAL A 118 -20.94 0.36 1.56
C VAL A 118 -21.88 -0.87 1.64
N LEU A 119 -22.23 -1.48 0.50
CA LEU A 119 -23.18 -2.60 0.45
C LEU A 119 -22.57 -4.01 0.56
N ARG A 120 -21.24 -4.14 0.67
CA ARG A 120 -20.56 -5.46 0.68
C ARG A 120 -20.40 -6.13 2.05
N GLY A 121 -21.27 -5.80 3.01
CA GLY A 121 -21.51 -6.58 4.22
C GLY A 121 -22.71 -7.54 4.14
N GLY A 122 -23.47 -7.53 3.03
CA GLY A 122 -24.71 -8.29 2.89
C GLY A 122 -24.72 -9.17 1.64
N ARG A 123 -24.92 -10.46 1.83
CA ARG A 123 -25.11 -11.46 0.76
C ARG A 123 -26.27 -11.08 -0.18
N ASN A 124 -26.07 -11.41 -1.47
CA ASN A 124 -27.08 -11.62 -2.53
C ASN A 124 -27.98 -10.45 -2.96
N PHE A 125 -27.79 -9.96 -4.20
CA PHE A 125 -28.86 -10.13 -5.20
C PHE A 125 -28.29 -10.09 -6.62
N LYS A 126 -28.27 -11.24 -7.30
CA LYS A 126 -28.31 -11.27 -8.77
C LYS A 126 -29.66 -10.67 -9.18
N SER A 127 -29.68 -9.73 -10.12
CA SER A 127 -30.74 -9.74 -11.12
C SER A 127 -30.29 -9.11 -12.43
N LYS A 128 -30.56 -9.86 -13.50
CA LYS A 128 -30.36 -9.53 -14.91
C LYS A 128 -31.36 -8.46 -15.40
N SER A 129 -31.00 -7.86 -16.53
CA SER A 129 -31.86 -7.21 -17.56
C SER A 129 -32.29 -5.77 -17.25
N THR A 130 -32.35 -4.83 -18.21
CA THR A 130 -32.68 -4.95 -19.64
C THR A 130 -32.12 -3.73 -20.42
N ARG A 131 -31.76 -3.93 -21.70
CA ARG A 131 -31.53 -2.85 -22.69
C ARG A 131 -32.74 -1.93 -22.78
N TYR A 132 -32.50 -0.62 -22.88
CA TYR A 132 -33.10 0.29 -23.87
C TYR A 132 -32.12 1.44 -24.12
#